data_AF-A0A9P6CXT5-F1
#
_entry.id   AF-A0A9P6CXT5-F1
#
_cell.length_a   1.000
_cell.length_b   1.000
_cell.length_c   1.000
_cell.angle_alpha   90.00
_cell.angle_beta   90.00
_cell.angle_gamma   90.00
#
_symmetry.space_group_name_H-M   'P 1'
#
loop_
_entity.id
_entity.type
_entity.pdbx_description
1 polymer ?
#
loop_
_entity_poly.entity_id
_entity_poly.type
_entity_poly.pdbx_seq_one_letter_code
_entity_poly.pdbx_strand_id
1 'polypeptide(L)'
;MLFKSVIASFIAMLTLAQGIYASTDVTSKQVVGAFTTVTKASASINVAFSGVSTGMSFTQIQTVVTTVTTGFTAIITDVGSATTMLQNAHPLGPDDSDLVVNALLLFVKVHQDLLATVIAKHGILSQFFLGAPVAGVLRTLEAGVDAFAIVLIALIPSKGNEASAAFAKLKVSVESSITTYNQLCIPSLTYPTTMPICINL
;
A
#
# COMPACT_ATOMS: atom_id res chain seq x y z
N MET A 1 15.48 -9.01 18.83
CA MET A 1 16.45 -8.76 17.75
C MET A 1 15.85 -7.65 16.89
N LEU A 2 15.95 -6.36 17.22
CA LEU A 2 17.11 -5.45 17.20
C LEU A 2 17.93 -5.51 15.89
N PHE A 3 18.27 -4.33 15.35
CA PHE A 3 19.15 -3.98 14.21
C PHE A 3 18.43 -3.80 12.84
N LYS A 4 18.54 -2.69 12.08
CA LYS A 4 19.54 -1.60 12.01
C LYS A 4 18.94 -0.26 11.56
N SER A 5 19.42 0.79 12.22
CA SER A 5 19.31 2.23 11.89
C SER A 5 20.05 2.60 10.60
N VAL A 6 19.44 3.42 9.72
CA VAL A 6 20.11 4.49 8.94
C VAL A 6 19.08 5.61 8.56
N ILE A 7 19.29 6.78 9.17
CA ILE A 7 18.94 8.18 8.78
C ILE A 7 17.48 8.67 8.89
N ALA A 8 17.32 9.55 9.89
CA ALA A 8 16.17 10.36 10.24
C ALA A 8 15.96 11.56 9.30
N SER A 9 14.69 11.92 9.07
CA SER A 9 14.14 13.15 9.65
C SER A 9 12.61 13.21 9.47
N PHE A 10 11.89 12.73 10.48
CA PHE A 10 10.55 13.21 10.87
C PHE A 10 10.39 12.85 12.36
N ILE A 11 11.10 13.58 13.22
CA ILE A 11 10.91 13.47 14.67
C ILE A 11 9.68 14.31 15.02
N ALA A 12 8.53 13.66 15.16
CA ALA A 12 7.49 14.17 16.04
C ALA A 12 7.85 13.71 17.46
N MET A 13 8.43 14.61 18.24
CA MET A 13 8.65 14.42 19.68
C MET A 13 7.28 14.18 20.36
N LEU A 14 7.02 12.95 20.80
CA LEU A 14 5.87 12.63 21.62
C LEU A 14 6.21 12.98 23.08
N THR A 15 5.88 14.20 23.49
CA THR A 15 5.84 14.58 24.91
C THR A 15 4.71 13.81 25.60
N LEU A 16 5.06 12.97 26.57
CA LEU A 16 4.12 12.36 27.52
C LEU A 16 3.59 13.44 28.48
N ALA A 17 2.61 14.20 28.02
CA ALA A 17 1.68 14.89 28.90
C ALA A 17 0.42 14.01 28.97
N GLN A 18 0.12 13.44 30.14
CA GLN A 18 -1.15 12.79 30.39
C GLN A 18 -2.25 13.87 30.46
N GLY A 19 -2.67 14.34 29.29
CA GLY A 19 -3.95 15.01 29.11
C GLY A 19 -5.01 13.94 28.91
N ILE A 20 -6.20 14.14 29.49
CA ILE A 20 -7.39 13.39 29.14
C ILE A 20 -7.65 13.70 27.65
N TYR A 21 -7.13 12.86 26.76
CA TYR A 21 -7.51 12.93 25.36
C TYR A 21 -8.98 12.54 25.30
N ALA A 22 -9.83 13.44 24.81
CA ALA A 22 -11.19 13.08 24.44
C ALA A 22 -11.08 11.96 23.40
N SER A 23 -11.38 10.75 23.85
CA SER A 23 -11.48 9.57 23.01
C SER A 23 -12.61 9.77 22.00
N THR A 24 -12.29 9.63 20.72
CA THR A 24 -13.29 9.70 19.66
C THR A 24 -14.01 8.37 19.54
N ASP A 25 -15.34 8.39 19.64
CA ASP A 25 -16.19 7.24 19.30
C ASP A 25 -16.11 7.00 17.79
N VAL A 26 -15.22 6.10 17.38
CA VAL A 26 -15.15 5.59 16.02
C VAL A 26 -16.03 4.35 15.94
N THR A 27 -16.93 4.32 14.94
CA THR A 27 -17.80 3.19 14.68
C THR A 27 -17.16 2.21 13.71
N SER A 28 -17.46 0.91 13.84
CA SER A 28 -17.06 -0.12 12.86
C SER A 28 -17.47 0.26 11.43
N LYS A 29 -18.62 0.90 11.25
CA LYS A 29 -19.09 1.42 9.96
C LYS A 29 -18.14 2.45 9.33
N GLN A 30 -17.58 3.37 10.12
CA GLN A 30 -16.60 4.34 9.62
C GLN A 30 -15.32 3.64 9.16
N VAL A 31 -14.83 2.67 9.93
CA VAL A 31 -13.63 1.89 9.60
C VAL A 31 -13.84 1.04 8.35
N VAL A 32 -14.96 0.32 8.25
CA VAL A 32 -15.33 -0.47 7.07
C VAL A 32 -15.53 0.44 5.85
N GLY A 33 -16.08 1.64 6.04
CA GLY A 33 -16.20 2.67 5.00
C GLY A 33 -14.84 3.07 4.45
N ALA A 34 -13.86 3.36 5.33
CA ALA A 34 -12.49 3.67 4.92
C ALA A 34 -11.85 2.50 4.14
N PHE A 35 -11.97 1.27 4.63
CA PHE A 35 -11.52 0.09 3.89
C PHE A 35 -12.15 -0.03 2.51
N THR A 36 -13.46 0.21 2.40
CA THR A 36 -14.19 0.13 1.14
C THR A 36 -13.70 1.16 0.13
N THR A 37 -13.45 2.40 0.58
CA THR A 37 -12.90 3.47 -0.27
C THR A 37 -11.55 3.06 -0.84
N VAL A 38 -10.62 2.63 0.02
CA VAL A 38 -9.26 2.27 -0.41
C VAL A 38 -9.26 1.00 -1.29
N THR A 39 -10.12 0.04 -0.97
CA THR A 39 -10.30 -1.18 -1.78
C THR A 39 -10.80 -0.85 -3.19
N LYS A 40 -11.76 0.06 -3.32
CA LYS A 40 -12.27 0.52 -4.64
C LYS A 40 -11.20 1.27 -5.43
N ALA A 41 -10.45 2.16 -4.77
CA ALA A 41 -9.34 2.87 -5.40
C ALA A 41 -8.29 1.86 -5.93
N SER A 42 -7.94 0.86 -5.12
CA SER A 42 -6.99 -0.20 -5.51
C SER A 42 -7.48 -1.02 -6.70
N ALA A 43 -8.76 -1.40 -6.71
CA ALA A 43 -9.36 -2.11 -7.85
C ALA A 43 -9.33 -1.26 -9.12
N SER A 44 -9.57 0.05 -9.03
CA SER A 44 -9.50 0.97 -10.16
C SER A 44 -8.07 1.08 -10.73
N ILE A 45 -7.06 1.22 -9.85
CA ILE A 45 -5.65 1.20 -10.25
C ILE A 45 -5.31 -0.14 -10.92
N ASN A 46 -5.82 -1.25 -10.39
CA ASN A 46 -5.57 -2.58 -10.94
C ASN A 46 -6.11 -2.70 -12.37
N VAL A 47 -7.28 -2.14 -12.66
CA VAL A 47 -7.83 -2.06 -14.03
C VAL A 47 -6.92 -1.25 -14.94
N ALA A 48 -6.46 -0.07 -14.49
CA ALA A 48 -5.57 0.78 -15.27
C ALA A 48 -4.25 0.07 -15.60
N PHE A 49 -3.63 -0.59 -14.62
CA PHE A 49 -2.41 -1.35 -14.83
C PHE A 49 -2.61 -2.60 -15.69
N SER A 50 -3.73 -3.30 -15.52
CA SER A 50 -4.03 -4.52 -16.30
C SER A 50 -4.08 -4.24 -17.80
N GLY A 51 -4.57 -3.05 -18.18
CA GLY A 51 -4.62 -2.56 -19.56
C GLY A 51 -3.26 -2.22 -20.19
N VAL A 52 -2.19 -2.13 -19.40
CA VAL A 52 -0.83 -1.92 -19.93
C VAL A 52 -0.43 -3.11 -20.77
N SER A 53 -0.06 -2.86 -22.03
CA SER A 53 0.39 -3.88 -22.97
C SER A 53 1.65 -3.45 -23.70
N THR A 54 2.33 -4.41 -24.32
CA THR A 54 3.58 -4.17 -25.03
C THR A 54 3.42 -3.37 -26.32
N GLY A 55 2.20 -3.28 -26.86
CA GLY A 55 1.87 -2.51 -28.06
C GLY A 55 1.57 -1.03 -27.81
N MET A 56 1.55 -0.58 -26.55
CA MET A 56 1.33 0.83 -26.23
C MET A 56 2.56 1.69 -26.56
N SER A 57 2.31 2.92 -27.00
CA SER A 57 3.36 3.93 -27.19
C SER A 57 3.91 4.43 -25.85
N PHE A 58 5.10 5.02 -25.87
CA PHE A 58 5.69 5.66 -24.70
C PHE A 58 4.74 6.63 -24.00
N THR A 59 4.07 7.51 -24.76
CA THR A 59 3.11 8.49 -24.22
C THR A 59 1.92 7.84 -23.53
N GLN A 60 1.42 6.72 -24.07
CA GLN A 60 0.33 5.97 -23.45
C GLN A 60 0.79 5.34 -22.14
N ILE A 61 1.97 4.71 -22.12
CA ILE A 61 2.55 4.13 -20.89
C ILE A 61 2.78 5.22 -19.84
N GLN A 62 3.38 6.35 -20.22
CA GLN A 62 3.62 7.47 -19.32
C GLN A 62 2.32 8.02 -18.72
N THR A 63 1.24 8.09 -19.51
CA THR A 63 -0.09 8.49 -19.03
C THR A 63 -0.59 7.50 -17.98
N VAL A 64 -0.53 6.19 -18.25
CA VAL A 64 -0.95 5.17 -17.29
C VAL A 64 -0.12 5.24 -16.00
N VAL A 65 1.21 5.39 -16.09
CA VAL A 65 2.07 5.53 -14.92
C VAL A 65 1.67 6.74 -14.09
N THR A 66 1.37 7.88 -14.72
CA THR A 66 0.93 9.10 -14.02
C THR A 66 -0.42 8.88 -13.30
N THR A 67 -1.38 8.24 -13.97
CA THR A 67 -2.69 7.89 -13.36
C THR A 67 -2.50 6.97 -12.16
N VAL A 68 -1.66 5.95 -12.32
CA VAL A 68 -1.35 4.98 -11.26
C VAL A 68 -0.69 5.66 -10.05
N THR A 69 0.36 6.46 -10.26
CA THR A 69 1.10 7.07 -9.15
C THR A 69 0.22 8.06 -8.40
N THR A 70 -0.66 8.76 -9.13
CA THR A 70 -1.69 9.63 -8.54
C THR A 70 -2.68 8.80 -7.71
N GLY A 71 -3.16 7.68 -8.25
CA GLY A 71 -4.05 6.75 -7.54
C GLY A 71 -3.43 6.21 -6.25
N PHE A 72 -2.17 5.78 -6.28
CA PHE A 72 -1.46 5.34 -5.08
C PHE A 72 -1.30 6.48 -4.07
N THR A 73 -1.01 7.70 -4.52
CA THR A 73 -0.92 8.87 -3.64
C THR A 73 -2.24 9.16 -2.94
N ALA A 74 -3.37 9.01 -3.64
CA ALA A 74 -4.70 9.12 -3.05
C ALA A 74 -4.95 8.02 -2.00
N ILE A 75 -4.62 6.76 -2.31
CA ILE A 75 -4.70 5.64 -1.35
C ILE A 75 -3.88 5.94 -0.08
N ILE A 76 -2.65 6.41 -0.24
CA ILE A 76 -1.77 6.77 0.88
C ILE A 76 -2.41 7.87 1.74
N THR A 77 -3.04 8.86 1.10
CA THR A 77 -3.74 9.95 1.79
C THR A 77 -4.96 9.45 2.56
N ASP A 78 -5.75 8.56 1.96
CA ASP A 78 -6.92 7.94 2.60
C ASP A 78 -6.51 7.06 3.79
N VAL A 79 -5.45 6.26 3.64
CA VAL A 79 -4.87 5.46 4.72
C VAL A 79 -4.32 6.35 5.84
N GLY A 80 -3.67 7.47 5.51
CA GLY A 80 -3.19 8.44 6.50
C GLY A 80 -4.34 9.11 7.27
N SER A 81 -5.43 9.44 6.57
CA SER A 81 -6.65 9.99 7.16
C SER A 81 -7.32 8.99 8.09
N ALA A 82 -7.45 7.73 7.66
CA ALA A 82 -7.96 6.64 8.49
C ALA A 82 -7.07 6.40 9.70
N THR A 83 -5.74 6.42 9.53
CA THR A 83 -4.79 6.28 10.64
C THR A 83 -5.01 7.36 11.70
N THR A 84 -5.13 8.61 11.27
CA THR A 84 -5.37 9.76 12.17
C THR A 84 -6.70 9.63 12.93
N MET A 85 -7.75 9.17 12.24
CA MET A 85 -9.05 8.89 12.87
C MET A 85 -8.96 7.83 13.97
N LEU A 86 -8.07 6.83 13.82
CA LEU A 86 -7.98 5.70 14.73
C LEU A 86 -7.01 5.90 15.91
N GLN A 87 -6.06 6.84 15.82
CA GLN A 87 -4.94 6.97 16.78
C GLN A 87 -5.36 7.06 18.25
N ASN A 88 -6.56 7.58 18.56
CA ASN A 88 -7.08 7.73 19.92
C ASN A 88 -8.50 7.14 20.10
N ALA A 89 -8.90 6.25 19.19
CA ALA A 89 -10.20 5.60 19.26
C ALA A 89 -10.22 4.55 20.37
N HIS A 90 -11.37 4.39 21.03
CA HIS A 90 -11.55 3.30 21.98
C HIS A 90 -11.62 1.95 21.26
N PRO A 91 -11.08 0.87 21.88
CA PRO A 91 -11.21 -0.47 21.33
C PRO A 91 -12.66 -0.84 21.06
N LEU A 92 -12.89 -1.45 19.89
CA LEU A 92 -14.21 -1.91 19.49
C LEU A 92 -14.61 -3.17 20.25
N GLY A 93 -15.92 -3.36 20.39
CA GLY A 93 -16.49 -4.61 20.88
C GLY A 93 -16.19 -5.79 19.95
N PRO A 94 -16.38 -7.04 20.41
CA PRO A 94 -16.10 -8.24 19.61
C PRO A 94 -16.84 -8.28 18.26
N ASP A 95 -18.14 -8.01 18.25
CA ASP A 95 -18.97 -8.05 17.03
C ASP A 95 -18.53 -7.00 15.99
N ASP A 96 -18.19 -5.80 16.46
CA ASP A 96 -17.65 -4.73 15.62
C ASP A 96 -16.24 -5.07 15.10
N SER A 97 -15.43 -5.75 15.92
CA SER A 97 -14.11 -6.22 15.53
C SER A 97 -14.18 -7.28 14.43
N ASP A 98 -15.18 -8.16 14.45
CA ASP A 98 -15.46 -9.13 13.39
C ASP A 98 -15.77 -8.45 12.05
N LEU A 99 -16.57 -7.38 12.06
CA LEU A 99 -16.88 -6.63 10.84
C LEU A 99 -15.62 -5.96 10.26
N VAL A 100 -14.80 -5.36 11.13
CA VAL A 100 -13.57 -4.68 10.73
C VAL A 100 -12.53 -5.65 10.20
N VAL A 101 -12.32 -6.81 10.85
CA VAL A 101 -11.31 -7.77 10.39
C VAL A 101 -11.73 -8.42 9.05
N ASN A 102 -13.01 -8.68 8.83
CA ASN A 102 -13.50 -9.17 7.53
C ASN A 102 -13.26 -8.14 6.41
N ALA A 103 -13.49 -6.85 6.68
CA ALA A 103 -13.17 -5.78 5.74
C ALA A 103 -11.67 -5.68 5.47
N LEU A 104 -10.82 -5.85 6.49
CA LEU A 104 -9.36 -5.92 6.35
C LEU A 104 -8.93 -7.09 5.45
N LEU A 105 -9.50 -8.28 5.63
CA LEU A 105 -9.15 -9.44 4.81
C LEU A 105 -9.47 -9.21 3.31
N LEU A 106 -10.63 -8.62 3.01
CA LEU A 106 -10.98 -8.24 1.64
C LEU A 106 -10.03 -7.17 1.08
N PHE A 107 -9.73 -6.16 1.90
CA PHE A 107 -8.78 -5.11 1.56
C PHE A 107 -7.40 -5.70 1.21
N VAL A 108 -6.87 -6.61 2.03
CA VAL A 108 -5.57 -7.26 1.80
C VAL A 108 -5.61 -8.04 0.50
N LYS A 109 -6.66 -8.85 0.26
CA LYS A 109 -6.79 -9.61 -0.97
C LYS A 109 -6.72 -8.71 -2.22
N VAL A 110 -7.50 -7.63 -2.25
CA VAL A 110 -7.54 -6.71 -3.41
C VAL A 110 -6.19 -6.00 -3.60
N HIS A 111 -5.49 -5.63 -2.53
CA HIS A 111 -4.16 -5.04 -2.64
C HIS A 111 -3.14 -6.05 -3.15
N GLN A 112 -3.21 -7.31 -2.74
CA GLN A 112 -2.33 -8.36 -3.26
C GLN A 112 -2.57 -8.60 -4.75
N ASP A 113 -3.84 -8.62 -5.19
CA ASP A 113 -4.20 -8.72 -6.61
C ASP A 113 -3.62 -7.53 -7.42
N LEU A 114 -3.73 -6.30 -6.89
CA LEU A 114 -3.11 -5.11 -7.48
C LEU A 114 -1.57 -5.23 -7.55
N LEU A 115 -0.91 -5.57 -6.44
CA LEU A 115 0.55 -5.65 -6.37
C LEU A 115 1.11 -6.74 -7.28
N ALA A 116 0.41 -7.87 -7.42
CA ALA A 116 0.76 -8.90 -8.41
C ALA A 116 0.71 -8.34 -9.84
N THR A 117 -0.32 -7.57 -10.19
CA THR A 117 -0.40 -6.89 -11.49
C THR A 117 0.74 -5.88 -11.65
N VAL A 118 1.03 -5.07 -10.63
CA VAL A 118 2.12 -4.07 -10.64
C VAL A 118 3.45 -4.76 -10.96
N ILE A 119 3.76 -5.87 -10.28
CA ILE A 119 4.94 -6.70 -10.54
C ILE A 119 4.93 -7.21 -11.99
N ALA A 120 3.81 -7.76 -12.47
CA ALA A 120 3.71 -8.30 -13.82
C ALA A 120 3.96 -7.26 -14.93
N LYS A 121 3.69 -5.97 -14.67
CA LYS A 121 3.94 -4.88 -15.62
C LYS A 121 5.34 -4.26 -15.53
N HIS A 122 6.16 -4.68 -14.56
CA HIS A 122 7.49 -4.13 -14.33
C HIS A 122 8.37 -4.12 -15.59
N GLY A 123 8.40 -5.22 -16.35
CA GLY A 123 9.22 -5.31 -17.57
C GLY A 123 8.81 -4.30 -18.64
N ILE A 124 7.51 -4.01 -18.79
CA ILE A 124 7.02 -3.03 -19.77
C ILE A 124 7.44 -1.62 -19.33
N LEU A 125 7.28 -1.28 -18.05
CA LEU A 125 7.66 0.02 -17.52
C LEU A 125 9.18 0.23 -17.56
N SER A 126 9.94 -0.83 -17.32
CA SER A 126 11.41 -0.83 -17.36
C SER A 126 11.97 -0.56 -18.74
N GLN A 127 11.31 -1.04 -19.81
CA GLN A 127 11.69 -0.73 -21.19
C GLN A 127 11.77 0.78 -21.44
N PHE A 128 10.95 1.55 -20.73
CA PHE A 128 10.81 2.99 -20.89
C PHE A 128 11.40 3.80 -19.73
N PHE A 129 12.14 3.16 -18.82
CA PHE A 129 12.70 3.79 -17.62
C PHE A 129 11.65 4.43 -16.68
N LEU A 130 10.42 3.92 -16.69
CA LEU A 130 9.29 4.46 -15.90
C LEU A 130 9.07 3.72 -14.58
N GLY A 131 10.02 2.90 -14.14
CA GLY A 131 9.92 2.14 -12.88
C GLY A 131 10.08 2.99 -11.62
N ALA A 132 10.94 4.02 -11.64
CA ALA A 132 11.27 4.79 -10.44
C ALA A 132 10.08 5.52 -9.77
N PRO A 133 9.15 6.16 -10.51
CA PRO A 133 7.95 6.75 -9.91
C PRO A 133 7.07 5.71 -9.19
N VAL A 134 6.93 4.51 -9.75
CA VAL A 134 6.16 3.42 -9.15
C VAL A 134 6.86 2.91 -7.88
N ALA A 135 8.18 2.73 -7.93
CA ALA A 135 8.98 2.38 -6.76
C ALA A 135 8.83 3.41 -5.62
N GLY A 136 8.77 4.70 -5.96
CA GLY A 136 8.57 5.79 -5.00
C GLY A 136 7.26 5.65 -4.23
N VAL A 137 6.13 5.50 -4.95
CA VAL A 137 4.82 5.37 -4.30
C VAL A 137 4.65 4.05 -3.53
N LEU A 138 5.29 2.96 -3.98
CA LEU A 138 5.27 1.68 -3.25
C LEU A 138 5.95 1.77 -1.88
N ARG A 139 7.07 2.49 -1.76
CA ARG A 139 7.73 2.73 -0.46
C ARG A 139 6.87 3.57 0.48
N THR A 140 6.22 4.61 -0.04
CA THR A 140 5.31 5.43 0.76
C THR A 140 4.08 4.64 1.19
N LEU A 141 3.58 3.75 0.32
CA LEU A 141 2.50 2.82 0.65
C LEU A 141 2.89 1.87 1.78
N GLU A 142 4.09 1.29 1.75
CA GLU A 142 4.61 0.43 2.82
C GLU A 142 4.58 1.14 4.19
N ALA A 143 5.14 2.34 4.26
CA ALA A 143 5.15 3.13 5.49
C ALA A 143 3.74 3.48 5.98
N GLY A 144 2.82 3.82 5.06
CA GLY A 144 1.43 4.10 5.38
C GLY A 144 0.68 2.88 5.92
N VAL A 145 0.87 1.71 5.30
CA VAL A 145 0.27 0.45 5.74
C VAL A 145 0.82 0.02 7.10
N ASP A 146 2.13 0.15 7.35
CA ASP A 146 2.74 -0.17 8.64
C ASP A 146 2.17 0.71 9.77
N ALA A 147 2.04 2.02 9.54
CA ALA A 147 1.44 2.94 10.52
C ALA A 147 -0.04 2.62 10.78
N PHE A 148 -0.80 2.34 9.72
CA PHE A 148 -2.21 1.97 9.84
C PHE A 148 -2.41 0.63 10.56
N ALA A 149 -1.53 -0.34 10.32
CA ALA A 149 -1.58 -1.65 10.97
C ALA A 149 -1.50 -1.53 12.49
N ILE A 150 -0.58 -0.70 12.99
CA ILE A 150 -0.40 -0.46 14.43
C ILE A 150 -1.69 0.03 15.07
N VAL A 151 -2.30 1.07 14.50
CA VAL A 151 -3.52 1.68 15.10
C VAL A 151 -4.75 0.79 14.94
N LEU A 152 -4.86 0.04 13.84
CA LEU A 152 -5.98 -0.87 13.64
C LEU A 152 -5.91 -2.07 14.60
N ILE A 153 -4.73 -2.65 14.81
CA ILE A 153 -4.56 -3.77 15.74
C ILE A 153 -4.94 -3.33 17.16
N ALA A 154 -4.59 -2.10 17.56
CA ALA A 154 -4.99 -1.53 18.84
C ALA A 154 -6.52 -1.30 18.93
N LEU A 155 -7.18 -0.96 17.82
CA LEU A 155 -8.62 -0.76 17.75
C LEU A 155 -9.41 -2.06 17.92
N ILE A 156 -8.92 -3.19 17.40
CA ILE A 156 -9.63 -4.48 17.41
C ILE A 156 -8.83 -5.56 18.17
N PRO A 157 -8.58 -5.39 19.49
CA PRO A 157 -7.67 -6.27 20.23
C PRO A 157 -8.11 -7.74 20.25
N SER A 158 -9.42 -8.00 20.25
CA SER A 158 -9.99 -9.35 20.16
C SER A 158 -9.63 -10.07 18.85
N LYS A 159 -9.29 -9.32 17.81
CA LYS A 159 -8.89 -9.78 16.47
C LYS A 159 -7.46 -9.40 16.10
N GLY A 160 -6.66 -8.95 17.07
CA GLY A 160 -5.31 -8.43 16.83
C GLY A 160 -4.39 -9.43 16.13
N ASN A 161 -4.48 -10.72 16.47
CA ASN A 161 -3.66 -11.77 15.83
C ASN A 161 -4.02 -11.97 14.36
N GLU A 162 -5.31 -11.99 14.05
CA GLU A 162 -5.82 -12.16 12.68
C GLU A 162 -5.47 -10.95 11.83
N ALA A 163 -5.66 -9.74 12.38
CA ALA A 163 -5.25 -8.49 11.73
C ALA A 163 -3.73 -8.44 11.48
N SER A 164 -2.92 -8.82 12.47
CA SER A 164 -1.46 -8.88 12.35
C SER A 164 -1.03 -9.84 11.23
N ALA A 165 -1.64 -11.02 11.16
CA ALA A 165 -1.35 -11.99 10.10
C ALA A 165 -1.76 -11.47 8.72
N ALA A 166 -2.88 -10.75 8.61
CA ALA A 166 -3.33 -10.14 7.37
C ALA A 166 -2.35 -9.05 6.88
N PHE A 167 -1.90 -8.17 7.78
CA PHE A 167 -0.90 -7.15 7.43
C PHE A 167 0.46 -7.74 7.09
N ALA A 168 0.90 -8.79 7.77
CA ALA A 168 2.15 -9.47 7.44
C ALA A 168 2.14 -10.01 6.00
N LYS A 169 1.00 -10.57 5.54
CA LYS A 169 0.84 -11.00 4.14
C LYS A 169 0.89 -9.84 3.16
N LEU A 170 0.24 -8.73 3.48
CA LEU A 170 0.27 -7.54 2.64
C LEU A 170 1.69 -6.95 2.55
N LYS A 171 2.39 -6.87 3.69
CA LYS A 171 3.76 -6.38 3.76
C LYS A 171 4.69 -7.14 2.83
N VAL A 172 4.67 -8.47 2.86
CA VAL A 172 5.46 -9.31 1.95
C VAL A 172 5.17 -8.99 0.47
N SER A 173 3.91 -8.75 0.11
CA SER A 173 3.54 -8.38 -1.27
C SER A 173 4.06 -6.99 -1.66
N VAL A 174 4.02 -6.02 -0.74
CA VAL A 174 4.55 -4.67 -0.97
C VAL A 174 6.07 -4.70 -1.10
N GLU A 175 6.77 -5.39 -0.19
CA GLU A 175 8.23 -5.58 -0.22
C GLU A 175 8.68 -6.27 -1.53
N SER A 176 7.95 -7.30 -1.98
CA SER A 176 8.22 -7.97 -3.25
C SER A 176 8.05 -7.03 -4.44
N SER A 177 7.07 -6.12 -4.39
CA SER A 177 6.85 -5.13 -5.44
C SER A 177 7.96 -4.09 -5.45
N ILE A 178 8.34 -3.56 -4.28
CA ILE A 178 9.47 -2.62 -4.12
C ILE A 178 10.76 -3.26 -4.63
N THR A 179 11.04 -4.51 -4.26
CA THR A 179 12.23 -5.24 -4.68
C THR A 179 12.28 -5.38 -6.20
N THR A 180 11.15 -5.77 -6.81
CA THR A 180 11.03 -5.87 -8.27
C THR A 180 11.36 -4.55 -8.95
N TYR A 181 10.75 -3.45 -8.51
CA TYR A 181 10.94 -2.12 -9.10
C TYR A 181 12.28 -1.44 -8.76
N ASN A 182 13.09 -2.05 -7.89
CA ASN A 182 14.46 -1.62 -7.61
C ASN A 182 15.51 -2.36 -8.45
N GLN A 183 15.09 -3.33 -9.27
CA GLN A 183 16.00 -4.02 -10.17
C GLN A 183 16.60 -3.06 -11.19
N LEU A 184 17.86 -3.33 -11.56
CA LEU A 184 18.46 -2.69 -12.72
C LEU A 184 18.01 -3.44 -13.97
N CYS A 185 17.31 -2.74 -14.87
CA CYS A 185 16.85 -3.31 -16.12
C CYS A 185 17.56 -2.68 -17.32
N ILE A 186 18.01 -3.54 -18.24
CA ILE A 186 18.57 -3.15 -19.54
C ILE A 186 17.43 -3.25 -20.57
N PRO A 187 16.98 -2.14 -21.19
CA PRO A 187 15.95 -2.18 -22.21
C PRO A 187 16.34 -3.06 -23.40
N SER A 188 15.35 -3.67 -24.03
CA SER A 188 15.57 -4.46 -25.23
C SER A 188 15.58 -3.61 -26.49
N LEU A 189 16.53 -3.90 -27.39
CA LEU A 189 16.57 -3.34 -28.76
C LEU A 189 15.53 -3.98 -29.70
N THR A 190 14.99 -5.14 -29.35
CA THR A 190 13.99 -5.86 -30.15
C THR A 190 12.63 -5.87 -29.45
N TYR A 191 12.38 -4.91 -28.56
CA TYR A 191 11.07 -4.73 -27.95
C TYR A 191 9.99 -4.48 -29.02
N PRO A 192 8.81 -5.14 -28.97
CA PRO A 192 8.30 -5.97 -27.87
C PRO A 192 8.60 -7.47 -27.97
N THR A 193 9.37 -7.94 -28.97
CA THR A 193 9.67 -9.37 -29.18
C THR A 193 10.50 -9.97 -28.05
N THR A 194 11.39 -9.18 -27.44
CA THR A 194 12.10 -9.57 -26.22
C THR A 194 11.92 -8.50 -25.14
N MET A 195 11.64 -8.95 -23.91
CA MET A 195 11.48 -8.06 -22.76
C MET A 195 12.84 -7.60 -22.22
N PRO A 196 12.90 -6.47 -21.49
CA PRO A 196 14.10 -6.07 -20.76
C PRO A 196 14.64 -7.17 -19.85
N ILE A 197 15.96 -7.22 -19.73
CA ILE A 197 16.63 -8.10 -18.76
C ILE A 197 16.81 -7.29 -17.48
N CYS A 198 16.24 -7.80 -16.38
CA CYS A 198 16.31 -7.17 -15.06
C CYS A 198 17.15 -8.03 -14.11
N ILE A 199 18.04 -7.38 -13.37
CA ILE A 199 18.89 -8.02 -12.35
C ILE A 199 18.71 -7.33 -11.00
N ASN A 200 18.74 -8.13 -9.94
CA ASN A 200 18.85 -7.60 -8.58
C ASN A 200 20.27 -7.05 -8.41
N LEU A 201 20.37 -5.85 -7.83
CA LEU A 201 21.63 -5.26 -7.38
C LEU A 201 22.01 -5.78 -6.00
#